data_AF-A0A971SY15-F1
#
_entry.id   AF-A0A971SY15-F1
#
_cell.length_a   1.000
_cell.length_b   1.000
_cell.length_c   1.000
_cell.angle_alpha   90.00
_cell.angle_beta   90.00
_cell.angle_gamma   90.00
#
_symmetry.space_group_name_H-M   'P 1'
#
loop_
_entity.id
_entity.type
_entity.pdbx_description
1 polymer ?
#
loop_
_entity_poly.entity_id
_entity_poly.type
_entity_poly.pdbx_seq_one_letter_code
_entity_poly.pdbx_strand_id
1 'polypeptide(L)'
;MQAVTDSSILEQCQEALRKRLLALLPQLYKKDFIFQGKQNNATDRRLFNNVPVHYAPDIGLWYAYNELDAYHWNPFGLGDPALAARNLSIGLEINIPYKYNRRVNGIFVEDANGDIYLAHRGKLSGIKRAFFFDHYTGQKTAVHDCERQFVVALVTPLYDPALARNIKSFANSVAGIKQLYKMA
;
A
#
# COMPACT_ATOMS: atom_id res chain seq x y z
N MET A 1 2.38 19.73 2.40
CA MET A 1 1.87 19.01 1.20
C MET A 1 0.35 19.06 1.19
N GLN A 2 -0.27 18.95 0.02
CA GLN A 2 -1.73 18.88 -0.14
C GLN A 2 -2.16 17.45 -0.47
N ALA A 3 -3.31 17.02 0.01
CA ALA A 3 -3.89 15.75 -0.41
C ALA A 3 -4.42 15.87 -1.83
N VAL A 4 -4.15 14.88 -2.68
CA VAL A 4 -4.82 14.77 -3.98
C VAL A 4 -6.27 14.35 -3.71
N THR A 5 -7.22 15.25 -3.97
CA THR A 5 -8.66 15.01 -3.72
C THR A 5 -9.50 14.91 -4.98
N ASP A 6 -9.00 15.43 -6.12
CA ASP A 6 -9.65 15.30 -7.41
C ASP A 6 -9.66 13.83 -7.85
N SER A 7 -10.83 13.33 -8.25
CA SER A 7 -11.01 11.90 -8.56
C SER A 7 -10.33 11.49 -9.86
N SER A 8 -10.23 12.40 -10.84
CA SER A 8 -9.51 12.14 -12.09
C SER A 8 -8.00 12.06 -11.84
N ILE A 9 -7.46 12.97 -11.02
CA ILE A 9 -6.04 12.94 -10.66
C ILE A 9 -5.71 11.71 -9.81
N LEU A 10 -6.59 11.32 -8.87
CA LEU A 10 -6.43 10.08 -8.09
C LEU A 10 -6.33 8.84 -8.99
N GLU A 11 -7.23 8.71 -9.96
CA GLU A 11 -7.22 7.60 -10.92
C GLU A 11 -5.93 7.58 -11.75
N GLN A 12 -5.48 8.74 -12.24
CA GLN A 12 -4.22 8.86 -12.99
C GLN A 12 -3.02 8.45 -12.13
N CYS A 13 -2.97 8.90 -10.87
CA CYS A 13 -1.90 8.55 -9.93
C CYS A 13 -1.90 7.05 -9.61
N GLN A 14 -3.07 6.45 -9.40
CA GLN A 14 -3.18 5.02 -9.17
C GLN A 14 -2.75 4.20 -10.38
N GLU A 15 -3.17 4.59 -11.59
CA GLU A 15 -2.79 3.89 -12.80
C GLU A 15 -1.28 4.01 -13.07
N ALA A 16 -0.69 5.16 -12.79
CA ALA A 16 0.76 5.36 -12.82
C ALA A 16 1.48 4.48 -11.79
N LEU A 17 0.99 4.42 -10.55
CA LEU A 17 1.52 3.55 -9.49
C LEU A 17 1.50 2.09 -9.95
N ARG A 18 0.34 1.63 -10.44
CA ARG A 18 0.15 0.27 -10.93
C ARG A 18 1.15 -0.04 -12.05
N LYS A 19 1.16 0.74 -13.14
CA LYS A 19 2.08 0.54 -14.28
C LYS A 19 3.54 0.46 -13.86
N ARG A 20 3.97 1.35 -12.97
CA ARG A 20 5.36 1.35 -12.47
C ARG A 20 5.66 0.12 -11.62
N LEU A 21 4.76 -0.29 -10.73
CA LEU A 21 4.94 -1.52 -9.95
C LEU A 21 5.00 -2.75 -10.84
N LEU A 22 4.15 -2.86 -11.87
CA LEU A 22 4.20 -3.99 -12.80
C LEU A 22 5.55 -4.05 -13.56
N ALA A 23 6.12 -2.90 -13.91
CA ALA A 23 7.43 -2.82 -14.56
C ALA A 23 8.59 -3.15 -13.61
N LEU A 24 8.49 -2.74 -12.34
CA LEU A 24 9.54 -2.96 -11.33
C LEU A 24 9.49 -4.36 -10.70
N LEU A 25 8.35 -5.06 -10.78
CA LEU A 25 8.13 -6.41 -10.24
C LEU A 25 7.79 -7.38 -11.40
N PRO A 26 8.79 -7.77 -12.22
CA PRO A 26 8.55 -8.40 -13.51
C PRO A 26 8.12 -9.87 -13.42
N GLN A 27 8.40 -10.57 -12.32
CA GLN A 27 8.07 -11.99 -12.20
C GLN A 27 6.59 -12.16 -11.89
N LEU A 28 5.87 -12.88 -12.75
CA LEU A 28 4.43 -13.06 -12.64
C LEU A 28 4.06 -14.46 -12.18
N TYR A 29 3.26 -14.55 -11.13
CA TYR A 29 2.62 -15.77 -10.68
C TYR A 29 1.11 -15.70 -10.95
N LYS A 30 0.59 -16.67 -11.71
CA LYS A 30 -0.84 -16.86 -11.98
C LYS A 30 -1.37 -18.10 -11.25
N LYS A 31 -1.20 -18.12 -9.92
CA LYS A 31 -1.67 -19.20 -9.05
C LYS A 31 -2.89 -18.74 -8.26
N ASP A 32 -3.74 -19.68 -7.85
CA ASP A 32 -4.85 -19.44 -6.94
C ASP A 32 -4.38 -19.28 -5.50
N PHE A 33 -3.77 -18.12 -5.23
CA PHE A 33 -3.37 -17.73 -3.88
C PHE A 33 -4.57 -17.31 -3.02
N ILE A 34 -4.46 -17.60 -1.73
CA ILE A 34 -5.35 -17.16 -0.67
C ILE A 34 -4.63 -16.03 0.07
N PHE A 35 -5.12 -14.80 -0.07
CA PHE A 35 -4.52 -13.64 0.57
C PHE A 35 -4.99 -13.52 2.03
N GLN A 36 -4.08 -13.77 2.96
CA GLN A 36 -4.36 -13.73 4.40
C GLN A 36 -4.42 -12.28 4.89
N GLY A 37 -5.51 -11.94 5.58
CA GLY A 37 -5.79 -10.60 6.11
C GLY A 37 -7.05 -9.92 5.55
N LYS A 38 -7.66 -10.50 4.49
CA LYS A 38 -8.84 -9.95 3.79
C LYS A 38 -10.03 -10.91 3.67
N GLN A 39 -9.78 -12.22 3.68
CA GLN A 39 -10.79 -13.23 3.34
C GLN A 39 -11.48 -13.78 4.60
N ASN A 40 -12.48 -13.07 5.11
CA ASN A 40 -13.30 -13.60 6.21
C ASN A 40 -14.56 -14.33 5.71
N ASN A 41 -15.08 -14.01 4.52
CA ASN A 41 -16.34 -14.57 4.03
C ASN A 41 -16.23 -15.10 2.57
N ALA A 42 -17.13 -16.02 2.17
CA ALA A 42 -17.08 -16.70 0.88
C ALA A 42 -17.26 -15.78 -0.35
N THR A 43 -18.00 -14.67 -0.21
CA THR A 43 -18.19 -13.66 -1.26
C THR A 43 -16.87 -12.93 -1.58
N ASP A 44 -16.07 -12.64 -0.56
CA ASP A 44 -14.76 -11.99 -0.72
C ASP A 44 -13.78 -12.88 -1.49
N ARG A 45 -13.88 -14.21 -1.37
CA ARG A 45 -12.97 -15.13 -2.07
C ARG A 45 -13.02 -14.97 -3.59
N ARG A 46 -14.20 -14.74 -4.17
CA ARG A 46 -14.33 -14.56 -5.64
C ARG A 46 -13.60 -13.32 -6.14
N LEU A 47 -13.59 -12.25 -5.34
CA LEU A 47 -12.87 -11.01 -5.66
C LEU A 47 -11.34 -11.18 -5.58
N PHE A 48 -10.83 -12.30 -5.07
CA PHE A 48 -9.39 -12.53 -4.93
C PHE A 48 -8.91 -13.81 -5.62
N ASN A 49 -9.78 -14.50 -6.37
CA ASN A 49 -9.40 -15.66 -7.17
C ASN A 49 -8.62 -15.24 -8.41
N ASN A 50 -7.61 -16.01 -8.80
CA ASN A 50 -6.79 -15.77 -9.99
C ASN A 50 -6.17 -14.35 -10.10
N VAL A 51 -6.05 -13.61 -8.99
CA VAL A 51 -5.39 -12.31 -9.01
C VAL A 51 -3.89 -12.52 -9.28
N PRO A 52 -3.34 -11.94 -10.36
CA PRO A 52 -1.92 -12.10 -10.66
C PRO A 52 -1.05 -11.47 -9.58
N VAL A 53 0.00 -12.17 -9.18
CA VAL A 53 0.99 -11.69 -8.21
C VAL A 53 2.28 -11.37 -8.94
N HIS A 54 2.70 -10.12 -8.86
CA HIS A 54 3.95 -9.60 -9.39
C HIS A 54 5.02 -9.62 -8.31
N TYR A 55 6.24 -10.02 -8.66
CA TYR A 55 7.32 -10.24 -7.71
C TYR A 55 8.65 -9.71 -8.26
N ALA A 56 9.47 -9.15 -7.36
CA ALA A 56 10.84 -8.77 -7.63
C ALA A 56 11.79 -9.59 -6.74
N PRO A 57 12.48 -10.62 -7.27
CA PRO A 57 13.34 -11.52 -6.51
C PRO A 57 14.50 -10.83 -5.79
N ASP A 58 15.10 -9.82 -6.42
CA ASP A 58 16.25 -9.08 -5.91
C ASP A 58 15.91 -8.29 -4.63
N ILE A 59 14.64 -7.94 -4.45
CA ILE A 59 14.16 -7.25 -3.25
C ILE A 59 13.22 -8.10 -2.41
N GLY A 60 12.74 -9.25 -2.87
CA GLY A 60 11.83 -10.07 -2.08
C GLY A 60 10.51 -9.37 -1.74
N LEU A 61 9.99 -8.56 -2.67
CA LEU A 61 8.71 -7.86 -2.54
C LEU A 61 7.74 -8.40 -3.59
N TRP A 62 6.53 -8.76 -3.16
CA TRP A 62 5.43 -9.03 -4.08
C TRP A 62 4.32 -7.99 -3.95
N TYR A 63 3.61 -7.81 -5.05
CA TYR A 63 2.49 -6.90 -5.23
C TYR A 63 1.37 -7.64 -5.98
N ALA A 64 0.13 -7.36 -5.60
CA ALA A 64 -1.03 -7.74 -6.39
C ALA A 64 -1.93 -6.51 -6.55
N TYR A 65 -2.84 -6.56 -7.51
CA TYR A 65 -3.77 -5.49 -7.77
C TYR A 65 -5.16 -6.05 -8.02
N ASN A 66 -6.17 -5.45 -7.42
CA ASN A 66 -7.53 -5.62 -7.89
C ASN A 66 -8.38 -4.37 -7.65
N GLU A 67 -9.48 -4.27 -8.37
CA GLU A 67 -10.51 -3.27 -8.19
C GLU A 67 -11.60 -3.79 -7.25
N LEU A 68 -11.94 -3.01 -6.22
CA LEU A 68 -13.03 -3.29 -5.30
C LEU A 68 -13.96 -2.08 -5.25
N ASP A 69 -15.23 -2.26 -4.90
CA ASP A 69 -16.30 -1.25 -5.02
C ASP A 69 -15.94 0.18 -4.58
N ALA A 70 -15.11 0.34 -3.53
CA ALA A 70 -14.79 1.64 -2.96
C ALA A 70 -13.33 2.11 -3.17
N TYR A 71 -12.43 1.21 -3.60
CA TYR A 71 -11.00 1.52 -3.71
C TYR A 71 -10.25 0.49 -4.54
N HIS A 72 -9.15 0.94 -5.11
CA HIS A 72 -8.08 0.10 -5.63
C HIS A 72 -7.37 -0.62 -4.50
N TRP A 73 -7.36 -1.94 -4.58
CA TRP A 73 -6.69 -2.81 -3.64
C TRP A 73 -5.23 -2.99 -4.05
N ASN A 74 -4.31 -2.47 -3.24
CA ASN A 74 -2.87 -2.51 -3.46
C ASN A 74 -2.18 -3.23 -2.28
N PRO A 75 -2.29 -4.56 -2.18
CA PRO A 75 -1.58 -5.37 -1.20
C PRO A 75 -0.11 -5.54 -1.58
N PHE A 76 0.72 -5.58 -0.55
CA PHE A 76 2.14 -5.92 -0.64
C PHE A 76 2.48 -6.97 0.41
N GLY A 77 3.45 -7.82 0.09
CA GLY A 77 4.06 -8.70 1.07
C GLY A 77 5.51 -9.01 0.75
N LEU A 78 6.14 -9.63 1.74
CA LEU A 78 7.57 -9.92 1.74
C LEU A 78 7.80 -11.42 1.52
N GLY A 79 8.94 -11.75 0.92
CA GLY A 79 9.33 -13.13 0.61
C GLY A 79 8.81 -13.62 -0.74
N ASP A 80 9.30 -14.77 -1.18
CA ASP A 80 8.98 -15.34 -2.50
C ASP A 80 7.61 -16.03 -2.51
N PRO A 81 6.66 -15.59 -3.36
CA PRO A 81 5.39 -16.28 -3.54
C PRO A 81 5.50 -17.75 -3.98
N ALA A 82 6.62 -18.17 -4.61
CA ALA A 82 6.82 -19.58 -4.97
C ALA A 82 6.91 -20.51 -3.77
N LEU A 83 7.37 -20.02 -2.62
CA LEU A 83 7.50 -20.79 -1.38
C LEU A 83 6.16 -20.94 -0.64
N ALA A 84 5.14 -20.16 -1.02
CA ALA A 84 3.80 -20.29 -0.48
C ALA A 84 3.06 -21.44 -1.18
N ALA A 85 2.56 -22.40 -0.39
CA ALA A 85 1.72 -23.47 -0.91
C ALA A 85 0.46 -22.90 -1.59
N ARG A 86 -0.31 -22.10 -0.84
CA ARG A 86 -1.45 -21.31 -1.34
C ARG A 86 -1.67 -20.01 -0.58
N ASN A 87 -1.28 -19.94 0.70
CA ASN A 87 -1.53 -18.77 1.54
C ASN A 87 -0.44 -17.72 1.35
N LEU A 88 -0.81 -16.51 0.92
CA LEU A 88 0.07 -15.34 0.87
C LEU A 88 -0.29 -14.37 1.99
N SER A 89 0.68 -14.03 2.83
CA SER A 89 0.49 -13.11 3.96
C SER A 89 0.60 -11.65 3.50
N ILE A 90 -0.50 -10.89 3.56
CA ILE A 90 -0.46 -9.46 3.25
C ILE A 90 0.29 -8.73 4.39
N GLY A 91 1.49 -8.24 4.08
CA GLY A 91 2.31 -7.48 5.01
C GLY A 91 1.83 -6.05 5.18
N LEU A 92 1.36 -5.45 4.09
CA LEU A 92 0.98 -4.04 3.99
C LEU A 92 -0.11 -3.84 2.92
N GLU A 93 -1.01 -2.89 3.13
CA GLU A 93 -1.93 -2.42 2.10
C GLU A 93 -1.80 -0.90 1.97
N ILE A 94 -1.62 -0.40 0.74
CA ILE A 94 -1.71 1.04 0.43
C ILE A 94 -2.86 1.24 -0.55
N ASN A 95 -4.07 0.92 -0.09
CA ASN A 95 -5.28 1.02 -0.90
C ASN A 95 -5.58 2.48 -1.24
N ILE A 96 -5.99 2.76 -2.48
CA ILE A 96 -6.29 4.10 -2.97
C ILE A 96 -7.78 4.19 -3.31
N PRO A 97 -8.53 5.16 -2.80
CA PRO A 97 -9.96 5.25 -3.09
C PRO A 97 -10.22 5.87 -4.47
N TYR A 98 -11.29 5.45 -5.14
CA TYR A 98 -11.74 6.07 -6.41
C TYR A 98 -12.13 7.55 -6.26
N LYS A 99 -12.61 7.92 -5.06
CA LYS A 99 -12.95 9.29 -4.67
C LYS A 99 -12.33 9.56 -3.32
N TYR A 100 -11.90 10.79 -3.06
CA TYR A 100 -11.26 11.12 -1.79
C TYR A 100 -12.05 10.60 -0.58
N ASN A 101 -11.43 9.71 0.20
CA ASN A 101 -12.07 9.06 1.33
C ASN A 101 -11.09 8.92 2.49
N ARG A 102 -11.36 9.66 3.59
CA ARG A 102 -10.52 9.66 4.80
C ARG A 102 -10.49 8.31 5.53
N ARG A 103 -11.37 7.36 5.19
CA ARG A 103 -11.39 6.00 5.77
C ARG A 103 -10.39 5.06 5.11
N VAL A 104 -9.92 5.39 3.90
CA VAL A 104 -8.90 4.63 3.18
C VAL A 104 -7.52 5.18 3.54
N ASN A 105 -6.58 4.28 3.84
CA ASN A 105 -5.32 4.65 4.49
C ASN A 105 -4.20 5.03 3.52
N GLY A 106 -4.23 4.52 2.28
CA GLY A 106 -3.35 5.01 1.23
C GLY A 106 -3.85 6.37 0.73
N ILE A 107 -2.90 7.25 0.38
CA ILE A 107 -3.18 8.60 -0.08
C ILE A 107 -2.05 9.08 -0.99
N PHE A 108 -2.41 9.80 -2.05
CA PHE A 108 -1.46 10.60 -2.82
C PHE A 108 -1.42 12.01 -2.27
N VAL A 109 -0.22 12.56 -2.19
CA VAL A 109 0.00 13.93 -1.73
C VAL A 109 0.91 14.67 -2.69
N GLU A 110 0.65 15.96 -2.85
CA GLU A 110 1.38 16.85 -3.75
C GLU A 110 2.17 17.86 -2.93
N ASP A 111 3.42 18.11 -3.32
CA ASP A 111 4.22 19.19 -2.74
C ASP A 111 4.02 20.53 -3.47
N ALA A 112 4.79 21.54 -3.10
CA ALA A 112 4.67 22.87 -3.69
C ALA A 112 5.15 22.95 -5.14
N ASN A 113 5.91 21.95 -5.61
CA ASN A 113 6.43 21.88 -6.98
C ASN A 113 5.51 21.07 -7.91
N GLY A 114 4.45 20.48 -7.38
CA GLY A 114 3.56 19.58 -8.13
C GLY A 114 4.02 18.12 -8.14
N ASP A 115 5.06 17.78 -7.37
CA ASP A 115 5.52 16.39 -7.30
C ASP A 115 4.55 15.56 -6.46
N ILE A 116 4.11 14.43 -7.02
CA ILE A 116 3.19 13.50 -6.38
C ILE A 116 3.96 12.43 -5.62
N TYR A 117 3.57 12.20 -4.37
CA TYR A 117 4.11 11.19 -3.48
C TYR A 117 3.02 10.21 -3.06
N LEU A 118 3.39 8.94 -2.94
CA LEU A 118 2.62 7.94 -2.24
C LEU A 118 2.85 8.08 -0.72
N ALA A 119 1.77 8.05 0.04
CA ALA A 119 1.80 8.15 1.50
C ALA A 119 0.77 7.23 2.16
N HIS A 120 0.92 7.05 3.48
CA HIS A 120 0.03 6.24 4.30
C HIS A 120 -0.40 6.99 5.57
N ARG A 121 -1.70 6.96 5.89
CA ARG A 121 -2.30 7.67 7.04
C ARG A 121 -1.95 7.08 8.41
N GLY A 122 -1.24 5.95 8.43
CA GLY A 122 -0.70 5.31 9.65
C GLY A 122 -1.69 4.46 10.45
N LYS A 123 -2.95 4.31 9.99
CA LYS A 123 -3.89 3.37 10.60
C LYS A 123 -3.62 1.97 10.03
N LEU A 124 -3.20 1.06 10.89
CA LEU A 124 -2.96 -0.34 10.57
C LEU A 124 -3.99 -1.20 11.31
N SER A 125 -4.41 -2.32 10.72
CA SER A 125 -5.37 -3.22 11.37
C SER A 125 -4.84 -3.70 12.72
N GLY A 126 -5.65 -3.55 13.78
CA GLY A 126 -5.29 -3.95 15.14
C GLY A 126 -4.29 -3.04 15.88
N ILE A 127 -3.75 -2.00 15.24
CA ILE A 127 -2.74 -1.11 15.85
C ILE A 127 -3.29 0.30 16.00
N LYS A 128 -3.13 0.89 17.18
CA LYS A 128 -3.46 2.31 17.41
C LYS A 128 -2.60 3.19 16.51
N ARG A 129 -3.23 4.13 15.79
CA ARG A 129 -2.52 5.07 14.90
C ARG A 129 -1.40 5.85 15.61
N ALA A 130 -1.62 6.23 16.88
CA ALA A 130 -0.60 6.90 17.69
C ALA A 130 0.65 6.01 17.83
N PHE A 131 0.48 4.75 18.24
CA PHE A 131 1.57 3.78 18.36
C PHE A 131 2.36 3.63 17.05
N PHE A 132 1.68 3.60 15.90
CA PHE A 132 2.37 3.59 14.61
C PHE A 132 3.26 4.82 14.43
N PHE A 133 2.76 6.03 14.66
CA PHE A 133 3.56 7.24 14.48
C PHE A 133 4.64 7.41 15.56
N ASP A 134 4.47 6.88 16.76
CA ASP A 134 5.49 6.91 17.81
C ASP A 134 6.69 6.02 17.44
N HIS A 135 6.45 4.92 16.73
CA HIS A 135 7.49 3.92 16.38
C HIS A 135 7.95 4.00 14.92
N TYR A 136 7.24 4.72 14.05
CA TYR A 136 7.65 4.92 12.67
C TYR A 136 8.82 5.91 12.60
N THR A 137 9.95 5.46 12.08
CA THR A 137 11.19 6.26 11.96
C THR A 137 11.39 6.86 10.57
N GLY A 138 10.59 6.45 9.58
CA GLY A 138 10.62 7.04 8.25
C GLY A 138 10.03 8.46 8.20
N GLN A 139 10.07 9.08 7.03
CA GLN A 139 9.64 10.46 6.85
C GLN A 139 8.14 10.63 7.16
N LYS A 140 7.84 11.62 8.00
CA LYS A 140 6.48 12.07 8.31
C LYS A 140 6.31 13.46 7.75
N THR A 141 5.11 13.79 7.31
CA THR A 141 4.82 15.14 6.83
C THR A 141 3.39 15.56 7.16
N ALA A 142 3.21 16.86 7.34
CA ALA A 142 1.91 17.47 7.46
C ALA A 142 1.28 17.61 6.07
N VAL A 143 0.05 17.12 5.98
CA VAL A 143 -0.78 17.17 4.78
C VAL A 143 -2.05 17.93 5.11
N HIS A 144 -2.44 18.82 4.23
CA HIS A 144 -3.73 19.48 4.30
C HIS A 144 -4.68 18.84 3.30
N ASP A 145 -5.93 18.62 3.72
CA ASP A 145 -7.04 18.52 2.79
C ASP A 145 -7.92 19.78 2.92
N CYS A 146 -9.04 19.84 2.19
CA CYS A 146 -9.96 20.98 2.19
C CYS A 146 -10.52 21.37 3.57
N GLU A 147 -10.43 20.50 4.59
CA GLU A 147 -10.99 20.77 5.92
C GLU A 147 -9.94 20.85 7.01
N ARG A 148 -8.84 20.06 6.93
CA ARG A 148 -7.91 19.94 8.05
C ARG A 148 -6.50 19.52 7.66
N GLN A 149 -5.58 19.83 8.57
CA GLN A 149 -4.23 19.29 8.57
C GLN A 149 -4.17 17.94 9.31
N PHE A 150 -3.39 17.00 8.81
CA PHE A 150 -3.09 15.73 9.45
C PHE A 150 -1.70 15.22 9.06
N VAL A 151 -1.14 14.31 9.86
CA VAL A 151 0.18 13.72 9.58
C VAL A 151 0.04 12.40 8.81
N VAL A 152 0.89 12.21 7.82
CA VAL A 152 1.06 10.94 7.09
C VAL A 152 2.50 10.45 7.18
N ALA A 153 2.69 9.15 6.99
CA ALA A 153 3.98 8.59 6.62
C ALA A 153 4.17 8.80 5.12
N LEU A 154 5.18 9.58 4.73
CA LEU A 154 5.57 9.75 3.33
C LEU A 154 6.36 8.50 2.92
N VAL A 155 5.91 7.79 1.88
CA VAL A 155 6.52 6.53 1.47
C VAL A 155 7.56 6.76 0.39
N THR A 156 7.19 7.43 -0.70
CA THR A 156 8.07 7.62 -1.87
C THR A 156 7.44 8.60 -2.87
N PRO A 157 8.23 9.39 -3.62
CA PRO A 157 7.75 10.01 -4.84
C PRO A 157 7.19 8.95 -5.80
N LEU A 158 6.08 9.25 -6.48
CA LEU A 158 5.40 8.32 -7.39
C LEU A 158 6.32 7.90 -8.55
N TYR A 159 7.13 8.84 -9.03
CA TYR A 159 8.04 8.63 -10.15
C TYR A 159 9.49 8.31 -9.75
N ASP A 160 9.73 8.01 -8.47
CA ASP A 160 11.05 7.58 -7.98
C ASP A 160 11.48 6.26 -8.66
N PRO A 161 12.69 6.16 -9.25
CA PRO A 161 13.23 4.89 -9.76
C PRO A 161 13.32 3.78 -8.71
N ALA A 162 13.45 4.14 -7.43
CA ALA A 162 13.50 3.24 -6.28
C ALA A 162 12.12 2.95 -5.66
N LEU A 163 11.01 3.32 -6.32
CA LEU A 163 9.62 3.14 -5.86
C LEU A 163 9.37 1.79 -5.14
N ALA A 164 9.73 0.67 -5.77
CA ALA A 164 9.54 -0.66 -5.20
C ALA A 164 10.41 -0.92 -3.95
N ARG A 165 11.67 -0.45 -3.95
CA ARG A 165 12.55 -0.54 -2.77
C ARG A 165 12.03 0.32 -1.61
N ASN A 166 11.52 1.51 -1.89
CA ASN A 166 10.94 2.40 -0.88
C ASN A 166 9.67 1.79 -0.26
N ILE A 167 8.79 1.20 -1.08
CA ILE A 167 7.61 0.47 -0.59
C ILE A 167 8.02 -0.74 0.26
N LYS A 168 9.05 -1.50 -0.14
CA LYS A 168 9.61 -2.58 0.69
C LYS A 168 10.11 -2.07 2.04
N SER A 169 10.88 -0.98 2.06
CA SER A 169 11.37 -0.37 3.31
C SER A 169 10.21 0.04 4.23
N PHE A 170 9.14 0.59 3.65
CA PHE A 170 7.92 0.90 4.39
C PHE A 170 7.22 -0.36 4.91
N ALA A 171 7.11 -1.42 4.10
CA ALA A 171 6.54 -2.71 4.52
C ALA A 171 7.34 -3.36 5.67
N ASN A 172 8.67 -3.32 5.61
CA ASN A 172 9.55 -3.77 6.70
C ASN A 172 9.31 -2.97 8.00
N SER A 173 9.18 -1.64 7.89
CA SER A 173 8.87 -0.78 9.04
C SER A 173 7.53 -1.15 9.67
N VAL A 174 6.50 -1.37 8.84
CA VAL A 174 5.19 -1.82 9.31
C VAL A 174 5.24 -3.20 9.97
N ALA A 175 6.04 -4.14 9.43
CA ALA A 175 6.23 -5.45 10.04
C ALA A 175 6.92 -5.35 11.42
N GLY A 176 7.95 -4.51 11.55
CA GLY A 176 8.61 -4.24 12.82
C GLY A 176 7.67 -3.63 13.86
N ILE A 177 6.89 -2.61 13.47
CA ILE A 177 5.89 -1.98 14.35
C ILE A 177 4.80 -2.98 14.77
N LYS A 178 4.33 -3.83 13.87
CA LYS A 178 3.39 -4.93 14.18
C LYS A 178 3.96 -5.87 15.23
N GLN A 179 5.25 -6.20 15.15
CA GLN A 179 5.90 -7.07 16.11
C GLN A 179 6.05 -6.40 17.49
N LEU A 180 6.47 -5.14 17.52
CA LEU A 180 6.55 -4.37 18.77
C LEU A 180 5.19 -4.27 19.46
N TYR A 181 4.12 -4.01 18.70
CA TYR A 181 2.77 -3.89 19.26
C TYR A 181 2.24 -5.19 19.87
N LYS A 182 2.64 -6.36 19.34
CA LYS A 182 2.25 -7.66 19.92
C LYS A 182 2.92 -7.96 21.27
N MET A 183 4.01 -7.26 21.57
CA MET A 183 4.78 -7.43 22.80
C MET A 183 4.43 -6.38 23.87
N ALA A 184 3.60 -5.39 23.53
CA ALA A 184 3.18 -4.28 24.38
C ALA A 184 1.80 -4.54 25.00
#